data_AF-A0A8W8MXZ2-F1
#
_entry.id   AF-A0A8W8MXZ2-F1
#
_cell.length_a   1.000
_cell.length_b   1.000
_cell.length_c   1.000
_cell.angle_alpha   90.00
_cell.angle_beta   90.00
_cell.angle_gamma   90.00
#
_symmetry.space_group_name_H-M   'P 1'
#
loop_
_entity.id
_entity.type
_entity.pdbx_description
1 polymer ?
#
loop_
_entity_poly.entity_id
_entity_poly.type
_entity_poly.pdbx_seq_one_letter_code
_entity_poly.pdbx_strand_id
1 'polypeptide(L)'
;MSRAISVSVLGVFVLLEACHAHLCLISPTQRGSLAGINKQGNENCFQIKGPCGKLPASKDNVIIRPGQMLSVTFQKNLDHFLSASPGNFTVAFGSVAGEKFQLLTTIPDEGEKSLTLYTAQVKIPMVKGNYAIQVTYNTNNPKAPPQFYQCADVTVANL
;
A
#
# COMPACT_ATOMS: atom_id res chain seq x y z
N MET A 1 -51.06 28.12 -34.25
CA MET A 1 -50.56 26.74 -34.27
C MET A 1 -49.25 26.70 -33.48
N SER A 2 -49.27 26.17 -32.28
CA SER A 2 -48.12 26.14 -31.38
C SER A 2 -48.14 24.83 -30.61
N ARG A 3 -47.05 24.07 -30.69
CA ARG A 3 -46.39 23.42 -29.56
C ARG A 3 -45.17 22.67 -30.06
N ALA A 4 -44.01 23.19 -29.67
CA ALA A 4 -42.73 22.51 -29.74
C ALA A 4 -42.77 21.26 -28.85
N ILE A 5 -42.26 20.14 -29.35
CA ILE A 5 -42.02 18.93 -28.56
C ILE A 5 -40.52 18.88 -28.30
N SER A 6 -40.14 19.20 -27.06
CA SER A 6 -38.81 18.94 -26.51
C SER A 6 -38.54 17.44 -26.50
N VAL A 7 -37.43 17.01 -27.11
CA VAL A 7 -36.86 15.68 -26.88
C VAL A 7 -35.68 15.86 -25.94
N SER A 8 -35.91 15.47 -24.68
CA SER A 8 -34.93 15.48 -23.61
C SER A 8 -33.76 14.55 -23.93
N VAL A 9 -32.54 15.10 -23.90
CA VAL A 9 -31.29 14.34 -23.99
C VAL A 9 -31.11 13.56 -22.68
N LEU A 10 -31.36 12.26 -22.71
CA LEU A 10 -31.12 11.36 -21.58
C LEU A 10 -29.60 11.08 -21.51
N GLY A 11 -28.87 11.88 -20.74
CA GLY A 11 -27.45 11.67 -20.50
C GLY A 11 -27.20 10.42 -19.65
N VAL A 12 -26.55 9.40 -20.21
CA VAL A 12 -26.02 8.25 -19.47
C VAL A 12 -24.81 8.73 -18.68
N PHE A 13 -24.99 9.00 -17.38
CA PHE A 13 -23.88 9.19 -16.45
C PHE A 13 -23.27 7.82 -16.15
N VAL A 14 -22.16 7.49 -16.81
CA VAL A 14 -21.30 6.38 -16.41
C VAL A 14 -20.60 6.81 -15.11
N LEU A 15 -21.12 6.36 -13.97
CA LEU A 15 -20.44 6.45 -12.69
C LEU A 15 -19.20 5.55 -12.77
N LEU A 16 -18.05 6.13 -13.10
CA LEU A 16 -16.76 5.50 -12.79
C LEU A 16 -16.65 5.50 -11.26
N GLU A 17 -17.08 4.42 -10.62
CA GLU A 17 -16.66 4.14 -9.26
C GLU A 17 -15.15 3.95 -9.28
N ALA A 18 -14.43 5.00 -8.88
CA ALA A 18 -13.02 4.90 -8.57
C ALA A 18 -12.90 3.97 -7.35
N CYS A 19 -12.69 2.68 -7.63
CA CYS A 19 -12.37 1.66 -6.65
C CYS A 19 -10.98 1.97 -6.07
N HIS A 20 -11.01 2.66 -4.95
CA HIS A 20 -9.87 3.21 -4.26
C HIS A 20 -9.26 2.16 -3.32
N ALA A 21 -8.44 1.18 -3.75
CA ALA A 21 -7.74 0.37 -2.74
C ALA A 21 -6.69 1.20 -2.03
N HIS A 22 -6.41 0.83 -0.79
CA HIS A 22 -5.58 1.65 0.06
C HIS A 22 -4.86 0.75 1.04
N LEU A 23 -3.54 0.92 1.10
CA LEU A 23 -2.64 0.22 2.00
C LEU A 23 -1.88 1.29 2.79
N CYS A 24 -1.86 1.17 4.11
CA CYS A 24 -1.06 2.06 4.95
C CYS A 24 -0.02 1.26 5.74
N LEU A 25 1.22 1.72 5.78
CA LEU A 25 2.30 1.10 6.56
C LEU A 25 2.55 1.93 7.81
N ILE A 26 2.30 1.33 8.97
CA ILE A 26 2.25 2.00 10.27
C ILE A 26 3.61 1.94 10.96
N SER A 27 4.24 0.78 10.96
CA SER A 27 5.54 0.58 11.60
C SER A 27 6.41 -0.36 10.76
N PRO A 28 7.64 0.04 10.38
CA PRO A 28 8.15 1.41 10.45
C PRO A 28 7.24 2.37 9.66
N THR A 29 7.18 3.64 10.04
CA THR A 29 6.23 4.61 9.48
C THR A 29 6.44 4.81 7.98
N GLN A 30 5.36 4.73 7.20
CA GLN A 30 5.42 5.01 5.76
C GLN A 30 5.94 6.41 5.43
N ARG A 31 6.37 6.59 4.19
CA ARG A 31 6.54 7.90 3.57
C ARG A 31 5.21 8.64 3.51
N GLY A 32 5.29 9.96 3.65
CA GLY A 32 4.10 10.82 3.67
C GLY A 32 3.39 10.81 5.01
N SER A 33 2.09 11.11 5.01
CA SER A 33 1.30 11.28 6.22
C SER A 33 0.55 10.00 6.60
N LEU A 34 0.30 9.79 7.90
CA LEU A 34 -0.69 8.83 8.40
C LEU A 34 -1.97 9.52 8.91
N ALA A 35 -2.14 10.81 8.61
CA ALA A 35 -3.33 11.55 9.03
C ALA A 35 -4.61 10.92 8.47
N GLY A 36 -5.55 10.63 9.37
CA GLY A 36 -6.84 10.04 9.02
C GLY A 36 -6.77 8.56 8.65
N ILE A 37 -5.73 7.82 9.07
CA ILE A 37 -5.58 6.37 8.81
C ILE A 37 -6.81 5.54 9.24
N ASN A 38 -7.60 6.03 10.19
CA ASN A 38 -8.87 5.42 10.62
C ASN A 38 -10.03 5.61 9.63
N LYS A 39 -9.84 6.37 8.54
CA LYS A 39 -10.82 6.53 7.45
C LYS A 39 -10.56 5.48 6.38
N GLN A 40 -11.58 4.71 6.02
CA GLN A 40 -11.55 3.83 4.86
C GLN A 40 -11.29 4.63 3.59
N GLY A 41 -10.38 4.15 2.76
CA GLY A 41 -10.06 4.78 1.50
C GLY A 41 -9.29 6.10 1.65
N ASN A 42 -8.41 6.21 2.62
CA ASN A 42 -7.64 7.43 2.88
C ASN A 42 -6.55 7.64 1.82
N GLU A 43 -6.56 8.78 1.13
CA GLU A 43 -5.62 9.09 0.03
C GLU A 43 -4.13 8.93 0.37
N ASN A 44 -3.72 9.10 1.64
CA ASN A 44 -2.33 8.86 2.05
C ASN A 44 -1.92 7.37 1.90
N CYS A 45 -2.89 6.48 1.91
CA CYS A 45 -2.74 5.05 1.68
C CYS A 45 -2.80 4.68 0.17
N PHE A 46 -3.01 5.65 -0.76
CA PHE A 46 -3.32 5.42 -2.18
C PHE A 46 -2.07 5.49 -3.07
N GLN A 47 -1.21 4.50 -2.99
CA GLN A 47 0.07 4.56 -3.70
C GLN A 47 0.16 3.46 -4.74
N ILE A 48 -0.22 3.75 -5.98
CA ILE A 48 -0.30 2.76 -7.08
C ILE A 48 0.91 2.77 -8.02
N LYS A 49 1.92 3.60 -7.74
CA LYS A 49 3.15 3.69 -8.54
C LYS A 49 4.30 3.08 -7.76
N GLY A 50 4.85 1.97 -8.27
CA GLY A 50 6.01 1.34 -7.65
C GLY A 50 7.27 2.22 -7.70
N PRO A 51 8.26 1.94 -6.84
CA PRO A 51 8.18 1.02 -5.70
C PRO A 51 7.50 1.66 -4.46
N CYS A 52 7.38 2.98 -4.38
CA CYS A 52 7.03 3.69 -3.15
C CYS A 52 6.03 4.85 -3.34
N GLY A 53 5.11 4.75 -4.29
CA GLY A 53 4.10 5.79 -4.57
C GLY A 53 4.65 7.05 -5.24
N LYS A 54 5.89 7.05 -5.72
CA LYS A 54 6.67 8.27 -6.09
C LYS A 54 6.85 9.26 -4.94
N LEU A 55 6.62 8.84 -3.69
CA LEU A 55 6.88 9.68 -2.54
C LEU A 55 8.39 9.78 -2.30
N PRO A 56 8.91 10.97 -1.96
CA PRO A 56 10.32 11.14 -1.62
C PRO A 56 10.67 10.31 -0.39
N ALA A 57 11.95 9.96 -0.25
CA ALA A 57 12.44 9.33 0.96
C ALA A 57 12.13 10.20 2.19
N SER A 58 11.66 9.57 3.26
CA SER A 58 11.48 10.21 4.55
C SER A 58 12.83 10.65 5.11
N LYS A 59 12.81 11.73 5.89
CA LYS A 59 13.97 12.12 6.71
C LYS A 59 13.99 11.38 8.05
N ASP A 60 12.86 10.81 8.45
CA ASP A 60 12.66 10.14 9.73
C ASP A 60 12.96 8.64 9.58
N ASN A 61 14.24 8.31 9.41
CA ASN A 61 14.67 6.91 9.29
C ASN A 61 14.68 6.25 10.67
N VAL A 62 14.08 5.06 10.76
CA VAL A 62 14.29 4.21 11.93
C VAL A 62 15.64 3.50 11.81
N ILE A 63 16.46 3.58 12.85
CA ILE A 63 17.73 2.84 12.92
C ILE A 63 17.44 1.41 13.38
N ILE A 64 17.88 0.44 12.58
CA ILE A 64 17.68 -0.98 12.80
C ILE A 64 19.02 -1.73 12.77
N ARG A 65 19.16 -2.82 13.53
CA ARG A 65 20.39 -3.63 13.53
C ARG A 65 20.41 -4.64 12.37
N PRO A 66 21.58 -4.92 11.78
CA PRO A 66 21.72 -6.03 10.84
C PRO A 66 21.25 -7.35 11.49
N GLY A 67 20.51 -8.17 10.75
CA GLY A 67 20.07 -9.49 11.22
C GLY A 67 18.90 -9.50 12.22
N GLN A 68 18.44 -8.34 12.69
CA GLN A 68 17.38 -8.29 13.70
C GLN A 68 16.02 -8.73 13.15
N MET A 69 15.16 -9.24 14.03
CA MET A 69 13.75 -9.40 13.73
C MET A 69 13.04 -8.05 13.87
N LEU A 70 12.46 -7.56 12.78
CA LEU A 70 11.67 -6.33 12.74
C LEU A 70 10.18 -6.69 12.70
N SER A 71 9.38 -5.99 13.52
CA SER A 71 7.93 -6.00 13.42
C SER A 71 7.48 -5.00 12.36
N VAL A 72 6.84 -5.50 11.31
CA VAL A 72 6.25 -4.69 10.24
C VAL A 72 4.74 -4.72 10.41
N THR A 73 4.14 -3.57 10.75
CA THR A 73 2.71 -3.43 10.96
C THR A 73 2.11 -2.54 9.89
N PHE A 74 1.06 -3.02 9.23
CA PHE A 74 0.37 -2.32 8.16
C PHE A 74 -1.14 -2.52 8.28
N GLN A 75 -1.89 -1.69 7.57
CA GLN A 75 -3.34 -1.70 7.56
C GLN A 75 -3.86 -1.88 6.14
N LYS A 76 -4.77 -2.82 5.96
CA LYS A 76 -5.64 -2.91 4.78
C LYS A 76 -6.67 -1.79 4.86
N ASN A 77 -6.34 -0.60 4.39
CA ASN A 77 -7.16 0.60 4.61
C ASN A 77 -8.44 0.63 3.77
N LEU A 78 -8.41 0.09 2.54
CA LEU A 78 -9.64 -0.29 1.81
C LEU A 78 -9.50 -1.69 1.22
N ASP A 79 -10.58 -2.46 1.33
CA ASP A 79 -10.65 -3.86 0.92
C ASP A 79 -10.99 -4.01 -0.57
N HIS A 80 -10.18 -4.81 -1.27
CA HIS A 80 -10.36 -5.16 -2.68
C HIS A 80 -10.33 -6.68 -2.90
N PHE A 81 -10.54 -7.44 -1.83
CA PHE A 81 -10.59 -8.89 -1.88
C PHE A 81 -11.63 -9.37 -2.89
N LEU A 82 -11.24 -10.38 -3.67
CA LEU A 82 -12.11 -11.10 -4.58
C LEU A 82 -11.97 -12.59 -4.30
N SER A 83 -13.02 -13.23 -3.78
CA SER A 83 -12.97 -14.65 -3.40
C SER A 83 -12.61 -15.60 -4.55
N ALA A 84 -12.98 -15.24 -5.78
CA ALA A 84 -12.63 -16.00 -6.98
C ALA A 84 -11.13 -15.89 -7.36
N SER A 85 -10.43 -14.85 -6.91
CA SER A 85 -8.99 -14.66 -7.13
C SER A 85 -8.38 -13.86 -5.97
N PRO A 86 -8.13 -14.51 -4.82
CA PRO A 86 -7.59 -13.82 -3.66
C PRO A 86 -6.25 -13.16 -3.94
N GLY A 87 -6.06 -12.00 -3.33
CA GLY A 87 -4.81 -11.25 -3.34
C GLY A 87 -3.82 -11.73 -2.28
N ASN A 88 -2.79 -10.94 -2.05
CA ASN A 88 -1.88 -11.09 -0.93
C ASN A 88 -1.19 -9.78 -0.57
N PHE A 89 -0.60 -9.74 0.62
CA PHE A 89 0.32 -8.71 1.05
C PHE A 89 1.74 -9.24 0.98
N THR A 90 2.69 -8.45 0.51
CA THR A 90 4.12 -8.78 0.59
C THR A 90 4.85 -7.75 1.43
N VAL A 91 5.88 -8.21 2.15
CA VAL A 91 6.86 -7.34 2.81
C VAL A 91 8.21 -7.62 2.19
N ALA A 92 8.89 -6.57 1.74
CA ALA A 92 10.18 -6.66 1.08
C ALA A 92 11.16 -5.61 1.63
N PHE A 93 12.46 -5.85 1.44
CA PHE A 93 13.53 -4.96 1.90
C PHE A 93 14.51 -4.68 0.77
N GLY A 94 14.90 -3.42 0.57
CA GLY A 94 15.73 -3.09 -0.57
C GLY A 94 16.13 -1.65 -0.72
N SER A 95 16.87 -1.37 -1.79
CA SER A 95 17.23 -0.02 -2.19
C SER A 95 16.18 0.53 -3.13
N VAL A 96 15.62 1.70 -2.79
CA VAL A 96 14.66 2.40 -3.64
C VAL A 96 15.34 2.94 -4.90
N ALA A 97 16.54 3.50 -4.78
CA ALA A 97 17.27 4.04 -5.93
C ALA A 97 17.68 2.97 -6.94
N GLY A 98 17.89 1.73 -6.48
CA GLY A 98 18.17 0.60 -7.36
C GLY A 98 16.95 -0.20 -7.78
N GLU A 99 15.75 0.12 -7.25
CA GLU A 99 14.51 -0.65 -7.39
C GLU A 99 14.67 -2.16 -7.14
N LYS A 100 15.61 -2.54 -6.27
CA LYS A 100 15.91 -3.95 -5.94
C LYS A 100 15.41 -4.24 -4.54
N PHE A 101 14.31 -4.99 -4.47
CA PHE A 101 13.70 -5.44 -3.23
C PHE A 101 13.78 -6.97 -3.10
N GLN A 102 14.32 -7.42 -1.97
CA GLN A 102 14.27 -8.81 -1.54
C GLN A 102 12.95 -9.05 -0.80
N LEU A 103 12.14 -9.99 -1.29
CA LEU A 103 10.95 -10.46 -0.58
C LEU A 103 11.35 -11.09 0.76
N LEU A 104 10.72 -10.63 1.84
CA LEU A 104 10.93 -11.16 3.19
C LEU A 104 9.79 -12.07 3.62
N THR A 105 8.55 -11.72 3.28
CA THR A 105 7.38 -12.57 3.55
C THR A 105 6.19 -12.21 2.66
N THR A 106 5.25 -13.15 2.57
CA THR A 106 3.94 -13.02 1.90
C THR A 106 2.85 -13.47 2.86
N ILE A 107 1.76 -12.71 2.92
CA ILE A 107 0.58 -12.96 3.75
C ILE A 107 -0.63 -13.04 2.83
N PRO A 108 -1.40 -14.14 2.82
CA PRO A 108 -2.61 -14.23 2.01
C PRO A 108 -3.64 -13.18 2.46
N ASP A 109 -4.41 -12.65 1.51
CA ASP A 109 -5.60 -11.85 1.82
C ASP A 109 -6.79 -12.81 1.93
N GLU A 110 -7.25 -13.07 3.16
CA GLU A 110 -8.34 -14.00 3.45
C GLU A 110 -9.71 -13.30 3.46
N GLY A 111 -9.78 -12.05 2.99
CA GLY A 111 -11.01 -11.27 2.92
C GLY A 111 -11.34 -10.55 4.23
N GLU A 112 -10.34 -10.26 5.07
CA GLU A 112 -10.57 -9.42 6.23
C GLU A 112 -11.06 -8.03 5.80
N LYS A 113 -11.99 -7.47 6.56
CA LYS A 113 -12.59 -6.16 6.27
C LYS A 113 -11.53 -5.05 6.22
N SER A 114 -11.90 -3.92 5.64
CA SER A 114 -11.04 -2.74 5.69
C SER A 114 -10.76 -2.27 7.12
N LEU A 115 -9.68 -1.52 7.25
CA LEU A 115 -9.06 -1.06 8.49
C LEU A 115 -8.46 -2.17 9.36
N THR A 116 -8.43 -3.42 8.87
CA THR A 116 -7.74 -4.53 9.53
C THR A 116 -6.24 -4.28 9.58
N LEU A 117 -5.65 -4.56 10.75
CA LEU A 117 -4.21 -4.48 10.99
C LEU A 117 -3.58 -5.86 10.82
N TYR A 118 -2.42 -5.86 10.18
CA TYR A 118 -1.56 -7.03 10.05
C TYR A 118 -0.21 -6.70 10.65
N THR A 119 0.41 -7.70 11.28
CA THR A 119 1.77 -7.59 11.81
C THR A 119 2.58 -8.80 11.38
N ALA A 120 3.72 -8.55 10.77
CA ALA A 120 4.66 -9.55 10.29
C ALA A 120 6.00 -9.40 11.00
N GLN A 121 6.57 -10.52 11.47
CA GLN A 121 7.94 -10.57 11.96
C GLN A 121 8.87 -10.94 10.80
N VAL A 122 9.77 -10.03 10.41
CA VAL A 122 10.70 -10.26 9.29
C VAL A 122 12.15 -10.12 9.73
N LYS A 123 13.03 -10.97 9.21
CA LYS A 123 14.47 -10.91 9.48
C LYS A 123 15.14 -9.91 8.54
N ILE A 124 15.76 -8.88 9.09
CA ILE A 124 16.51 -7.89 8.33
C ILE A 124 17.82 -8.51 7.82
N PRO A 125 18.20 -8.32 6.54
CA PRO A 125 19.47 -8.83 6.03
C PRO A 125 20.69 -8.32 6.81
N MET A 126 21.78 -9.09 6.78
CA MET A 126 23.06 -8.75 7.42
C MET A 126 23.84 -7.72 6.58
N VAL A 127 23.26 -6.54 6.38
CA VAL A 127 23.82 -5.44 5.56
C VAL A 127 23.93 -4.15 6.36
N LYS A 128 24.57 -3.12 5.80
CA LYS A 128 24.65 -1.78 6.39
C LYS A 128 24.32 -0.72 5.34
N GLY A 129 23.69 0.37 5.77
CA GLY A 129 23.35 1.50 4.90
C GLY A 129 21.87 1.88 4.96
N ASN A 130 21.43 2.67 3.99
CA ASN A 130 20.05 3.15 3.90
C ASN A 130 19.24 2.28 2.94
N TYR A 131 18.08 1.84 3.39
CA TYR A 131 17.17 0.95 2.68
C TYR A 131 15.73 1.36 2.94
N ALA A 132 14.79 0.67 2.29
CA ALA A 132 13.38 0.77 2.60
C ALA A 132 12.78 -0.61 2.92
N ILE A 133 11.82 -0.60 3.84
CA ILE A 133 10.82 -1.66 3.96
C ILE A 133 9.67 -1.30 3.05
N GLN A 134 9.34 -2.16 2.10
CA GLN A 134 8.18 -2.03 1.23
C GLN A 134 7.10 -3.00 1.68
N VAL A 135 5.86 -2.52 1.77
CA VAL A 135 4.67 -3.36 1.83
C VAL A 135 3.87 -3.17 0.54
N THR A 136 3.47 -4.27 -0.08
CA THR A 136 2.64 -4.24 -1.29
C THR A 136 1.36 -5.04 -1.07
N TYR A 137 0.21 -4.48 -1.42
CA TYR A 137 -1.04 -5.21 -1.52
C TYR A 137 -1.28 -5.55 -3.00
N ASN A 138 -1.17 -6.83 -3.34
CA ASN A 138 -1.46 -7.37 -4.67
C ASN A 138 -2.93 -7.82 -4.68
N THR A 139 -3.80 -7.11 -5.38
CA THR A 139 -5.25 -7.30 -5.23
C THR A 139 -5.79 -8.52 -5.97
N ASN A 140 -5.18 -8.86 -7.11
CA ASN A 140 -5.70 -9.84 -8.08
C ASN A 140 -7.15 -9.59 -8.53
N ASN A 141 -7.69 -8.40 -8.23
CA ASN A 141 -9.05 -8.03 -8.54
C ASN A 141 -9.04 -7.17 -9.82
N PRO A 142 -9.62 -7.63 -10.94
CA PRO A 142 -9.60 -6.90 -12.21
C PRO A 142 -10.40 -5.58 -12.17
N LYS A 143 -11.19 -5.35 -11.12
CA LYS A 143 -11.94 -4.10 -10.88
C LYS A 143 -11.19 -3.13 -9.95
N ALA A 144 -9.98 -3.47 -9.53
CA ALA A 144 -9.12 -2.65 -8.68
C ALA A 144 -7.79 -2.38 -9.38
N PRO A 145 -7.04 -1.33 -8.97
CA PRO A 145 -5.63 -1.27 -9.30
C PRO A 145 -4.92 -2.56 -8.84
N PRO A 146 -3.95 -3.05 -9.62
CA PRO A 146 -3.35 -4.36 -9.36
C PRO A 146 -2.55 -4.38 -8.07
N GLN A 147 -1.92 -3.24 -7.72
CA GLN A 147 -0.98 -3.14 -6.62
C GLN A 147 -1.03 -1.78 -5.92
N PHE A 148 -0.82 -1.82 -4.60
CA PHE A 148 -0.67 -0.65 -3.73
C PHE A 148 0.61 -0.79 -2.94
N TYR A 149 1.38 0.28 -2.85
CA TYR A 149 2.77 0.28 -2.41
C TYR A 149 2.98 1.25 -1.27
N GLN A 150 3.49 0.79 -0.13
CA GLN A 150 4.00 1.69 0.89
C GLN A 150 5.45 1.40 1.18
N CYS A 151 6.23 2.44 1.42
CA CYS A 151 7.61 2.31 1.83
C CYS A 151 7.85 3.08 3.11
N ALA A 152 8.70 2.52 3.97
CA ALA A 152 9.26 3.18 5.14
C ALA A 152 10.78 3.12 5.04
N ASP A 153 11.44 4.25 5.25
CA ASP A 153 12.89 4.36 5.16
C ASP A 153 13.55 3.93 6.47
N VAL A 154 14.63 3.16 6.34
CA VAL A 154 15.36 2.57 7.46
C VAL A 154 16.86 2.70 7.25
N THR A 155 17.58 2.88 8.35
CA THR A 155 19.05 2.86 8.36
C THR A 155 19.52 1.62 9.10
N VAL A 156 20.19 0.71 8.39
CA VAL A 156 20.78 -0.49 8.99
C VAL A 156 22.20 -0.17 9.47
N ALA A 157 22.39 -0.17 10.78
CA ALA A 157 23.66 0.18 11.41
C ALA A 157 23.90 -0.64 12.69
N ASN A 158 25.16 -0.76 13.08
CA ASN A 158 25.49 -1.27 14.41
C ASN A 158 25.19 -0.13 15.40
N LEU A 159 24.27 -0.39 16.34
CA LEU A 159 24.04 0.48 17.50
C LEU A 159 25.11 0.22 18.56
#